data_AF-A0A2I0DQJ8-F1
#
_entry.id   AF-A0A2I0DQJ8-F1
#
_cell.length_a   1.000
_cell.length_b   1.000
_cell.length_c   1.000
_cell.angle_alpha   90.00
_cell.angle_beta   90.00
_cell.angle_gamma   90.00
#
_symmetry.space_group_name_H-M   'P 1'
#
loop_
_entity.id
_entity.type
_entity.pdbx_description
1 polymer ?
#
loop_
_entity_poly.entity_id
_entity_poly.type
_entity_poly.pdbx_seq_one_letter_code
_entity_poly.pdbx_strand_id
1 'polypeptide(L)'
;MNAQESFVHHMNAMREHHKSGATHTYSVPVDLLYASATNDSGLMAFKATDVAGNSEVTADLEAYKNDTNSFVEGQRSGATASVTILKDNKKPNDATTNSFVEAMENQKAEAKKASDALINKNYDKLIKAGIDHPGQQKRILSATEAIGAFFTTLLISVGKFFANLASSIVNFFNDIGEWFSNAGKSIANWTSGAISSVGKFFSSIF
;
A
#
# COMPACT_ATOMS: atom_id res chain seq x y z
N MET A 1 14.35 27.98 -6.88
CA MET A 1 13.39 26.93 -7.25
C MET A 1 12.01 27.55 -7.22
N ASN A 2 11.25 27.50 -8.31
CA ASN A 2 9.89 28.02 -8.34
C ASN A 2 8.91 27.05 -7.62
N ALA A 3 7.67 27.47 -7.38
CA ALA A 3 6.69 26.67 -6.61
C ALA A 3 6.43 25.29 -7.24
N GLN A 4 6.35 25.21 -8.57
CA GLN A 4 6.12 23.96 -9.30
C GLN A 4 7.33 23.02 -9.22
N GLU A 5 8.55 23.55 -9.39
CA GLU A 5 9.79 22.77 -9.20
C GLU A 5 9.89 22.24 -7.77
N SER A 6 9.50 23.05 -6.78
CA SER A 6 9.47 22.65 -5.38
C SER A 6 8.49 21.50 -5.14
N PHE A 7 7.26 21.62 -5.64
CA PHE A 7 6.27 20.55 -5.57
C PHE A 7 6.79 19.24 -6.17
N VAL A 8 7.33 19.27 -7.40
CA VAL A 8 7.86 18.07 -8.07
C VAL A 8 9.04 17.47 -7.28
N HIS A 9 9.94 18.32 -6.76
CA HIS A 9 11.06 17.88 -5.93
C HIS A 9 10.57 17.10 -4.70
N HIS A 10 9.60 17.64 -3.96
CA HIS A 10 9.07 16.99 -2.76
C HIS A 10 8.27 15.73 -3.08
N MET A 11 7.48 15.71 -4.16
CA MET A 11 6.79 14.49 -4.59
C MET A 11 7.77 13.36 -4.93
N ASN A 12 8.88 13.66 -5.60
CA ASN A 12 9.90 12.66 -5.89
C ASN A 12 10.65 12.21 -4.63
N ALA A 13 10.93 13.12 -3.70
CA ALA A 13 11.55 12.76 -2.43
C ALA A 13 10.63 11.87 -1.57
N MET A 14 9.33 12.18 -1.49
CA MET A 14 8.33 11.34 -0.82
C MET A 14 8.23 9.96 -1.47
N ARG A 15 8.25 9.88 -2.82
CA ARG A 15 8.26 8.62 -3.56
C ARG A 15 9.40 7.71 -3.11
N GLU A 16 10.62 8.23 -3.11
CA GLU A 16 11.80 7.46 -2.71
C GLU A 16 11.78 7.11 -1.21
N HIS A 17 11.33 8.05 -0.37
CA HIS A 17 11.15 7.82 1.06
C HIS A 17 10.24 6.61 1.35
N HIS A 18 9.05 6.57 0.76
CA HIS A 18 8.11 5.49 0.99
C HIS A 18 8.53 4.16 0.33
N LYS A 19 9.22 4.20 -0.82
CA LYS A 19 9.85 3.01 -1.43
C LYS A 19 10.93 2.39 -0.55
N SER A 20 11.66 3.20 0.22
CA SER A 20 12.70 2.68 1.13
C SER A 20 12.13 1.85 2.30
N GLY A 21 10.81 1.91 2.53
CA GLY A 21 10.16 1.29 3.69
C GLY A 21 10.25 2.13 4.96
N ALA A 22 10.59 3.41 4.84
CA ALA A 22 10.60 4.35 5.96
C ALA A 22 9.20 4.44 6.59
N THR A 23 9.14 4.24 7.91
CA THR A 23 7.91 4.25 8.72
C THR A 23 7.57 5.61 9.31
N HIS A 24 8.50 6.56 9.24
CA HIS A 24 8.29 7.93 9.69
C HIS A 24 7.70 8.79 8.57
N THR A 25 7.04 9.87 8.94
CA THR A 25 6.52 10.86 8.00
C THR A 25 7.68 11.51 7.24
N TYR A 26 7.47 11.78 5.95
CA TYR A 26 8.40 12.59 5.19
C TYR A 26 8.18 14.05 5.58
N SER A 27 9.23 14.75 6.01
CA SER A 27 9.14 16.15 6.41
C SER A 27 8.92 17.04 5.18
N VAL A 28 7.66 17.38 4.88
CA VAL A 28 7.32 18.40 3.89
C VAL A 28 7.59 19.79 4.50
N PRO A 29 8.31 20.68 3.80
CA PRO A 29 8.51 22.06 4.25
C PRO A 29 7.21 22.79 4.56
N VAL A 30 7.20 23.50 5.68
CA VAL A 30 6.02 24.20 6.22
C VAL A 30 5.49 25.25 5.24
N ASP A 31 6.35 25.88 4.44
CA ASP A 31 5.97 26.84 3.41
C ASP A 31 5.10 26.22 2.29
N LEU A 32 5.33 24.94 1.97
CA LEU A 32 4.48 24.22 1.01
C LEU A 32 3.14 23.77 1.60
N LEU A 33 3.07 23.63 2.91
CA LEU A 33 1.83 23.33 3.64
C LEU A 33 1.01 24.60 3.93
N TYR A 34 1.66 25.76 4.19
CA TYR A 34 1.02 26.94 4.80
C TYR A 34 1.13 28.27 4.01
N ALA A 35 1.55 28.29 2.74
CA ALA A 35 1.54 29.54 1.96
C ALA A 35 0.10 30.10 1.78
N SER A 36 -0.23 31.17 2.51
CA SER A 36 -1.55 31.78 2.77
C SER A 36 -2.22 31.27 4.05
N ALA A 37 -1.88 31.96 5.14
CA ALA A 37 -2.56 31.87 6.41
C ALA A 37 -3.98 32.43 6.30
N THR A 38 -4.96 31.56 6.10
CA THR A 38 -6.29 31.75 6.67
C THR A 38 -6.46 30.70 7.76
N ASN A 39 -6.22 31.14 9.00
CA ASN A 39 -6.49 30.56 10.32
C ASN A 39 -7.42 29.31 10.40
N ASP A 40 -7.02 28.17 9.85
CA ASP A 40 -7.66 26.90 10.18
C ASP A 40 -6.60 25.86 10.54
N SER A 41 -6.26 25.85 11.83
CA SER A 41 -5.25 24.98 12.45
C SER A 41 -5.82 23.58 12.65
N GLY A 42 -6.08 22.87 11.55
CA GLY A 42 -6.55 21.49 11.59
C GLY A 42 -6.00 20.68 10.42
N LEU A 43 -5.75 19.41 10.68
CA LEU A 43 -5.49 18.33 9.71
C LEU A 43 -6.68 18.08 8.74
N MET A 44 -7.52 19.10 8.49
CA MET A 44 -8.84 19.05 7.87
C MET A 44 -8.87 19.61 6.43
N ALA A 45 -7.72 19.94 5.84
CA ALA A 45 -7.64 20.48 4.47
C ALA A 45 -7.72 19.40 3.35
N PHE A 46 -8.32 18.23 3.63
CA PHE A 46 -8.59 17.21 2.60
C PHE A 46 -9.87 17.49 1.81
N LYS A 47 -10.76 18.34 2.34
CA LYS A 47 -12.05 18.61 1.71
C LYS A 47 -11.89 19.47 0.47
N ALA A 48 -12.60 19.04 -0.58
CA ALA A 48 -12.79 19.72 -1.84
C ALA A 48 -12.99 21.22 -1.64
N THR A 49 -11.95 22.00 -1.94
CA THR A 49 -12.12 23.40 -2.25
C THR A 49 -12.67 23.47 -3.67
N ASP A 50 -13.54 24.45 -3.96
CA ASP A 50 -14.15 24.68 -5.29
C ASP A 50 -13.12 25.25 -6.29
N VAL A 51 -11.94 24.64 -6.31
CA VAL A 51 -10.78 25.02 -7.09
C VAL A 51 -10.73 24.11 -8.31
N ALA A 52 -10.40 24.69 -9.47
CA ALA A 52 -10.20 23.95 -10.71
C ALA A 52 -9.29 22.71 -10.49
N GLY A 53 -9.63 21.61 -11.17
CA GLY A 53 -8.91 20.33 -11.03
C GLY A 53 -9.32 19.46 -9.85
N ASN A 54 -10.23 19.91 -8.98
CA ASN A 54 -10.64 19.14 -7.79
C ASN A 54 -11.22 17.75 -8.15
N SER A 55 -12.06 17.67 -9.20
CA SER A 55 -12.65 16.41 -9.66
C SER A 55 -11.60 15.44 -10.21
N GLU A 56 -10.66 15.94 -11.01
CA GLU A 56 -9.57 15.13 -11.58
C GLU A 56 -8.64 14.57 -10.51
N VAL A 57 -8.22 15.42 -9.56
CA VAL A 57 -7.39 14.98 -8.42
C VAL A 57 -8.13 13.96 -7.56
N THR A 58 -9.45 14.12 -7.38
CA THR A 58 -10.26 13.13 -6.64
C THR A 58 -10.30 11.80 -7.39
N ALA A 59 -10.50 11.83 -8.71
CA ALA A 59 -10.50 10.63 -9.54
C ALA A 59 -9.14 9.91 -9.51
N ASP A 60 -8.02 10.63 -9.51
CA ASP A 60 -6.69 10.03 -9.39
C ASP A 60 -6.46 9.39 -8.01
N LEU A 61 -6.92 10.02 -6.93
CA LEU A 61 -6.87 9.45 -5.59
C LEU A 61 -7.77 8.21 -5.46
N GLU A 62 -8.96 8.21 -6.07
CA GLU A 62 -9.83 7.03 -6.14
C GLU A 62 -9.20 5.90 -6.96
N ALA A 63 -8.51 6.24 -8.04
CA ALA A 63 -7.73 5.25 -8.80
C ALA A 63 -6.64 4.61 -7.93
N TYR A 64 -5.98 5.38 -7.06
CA TYR A 64 -5.00 4.86 -6.09
C TYR A 64 -5.67 3.86 -5.13
N LYS A 65 -6.86 4.17 -4.59
CA LYS A 65 -7.63 3.24 -3.75
C LYS A 65 -7.87 1.90 -4.46
N ASN A 66 -8.31 1.96 -5.72
CA ASN A 66 -8.63 0.78 -6.52
C ASN A 66 -7.37 -0.04 -6.87
N ASP A 67 -6.27 0.63 -7.21
CA ASP A 67 -4.97 -0.02 -7.43
C ASP A 67 -4.50 -0.72 -6.15
N THR A 68 -4.71 -0.11 -4.98
CA THR A 68 -4.33 -0.68 -3.67
C THR A 68 -5.16 -1.92 -3.32
N ASN A 69 -6.48 -1.88 -3.56
CA ASN A 69 -7.33 -3.06 -3.43
C ASN A 69 -6.88 -4.19 -4.35
N SER A 70 -6.55 -3.86 -5.60
CA SER A 70 -6.06 -4.83 -6.58
C SER A 70 -4.74 -5.46 -6.16
N PHE A 71 -3.83 -4.66 -5.57
CA PHE A 71 -2.60 -5.16 -4.96
C PHE A 71 -2.88 -6.17 -3.85
N VAL A 72 -3.79 -5.87 -2.92
CA VAL A 72 -4.17 -6.76 -1.82
C VAL A 72 -4.76 -8.08 -2.33
N GLU A 73 -5.64 -8.03 -3.32
CA GLU A 73 -6.20 -9.24 -3.96
C GLU A 73 -5.13 -10.05 -4.73
N GLY A 74 -4.12 -9.38 -5.30
CA GLY A 74 -2.94 -10.03 -5.84
C GLY A 74 -2.19 -10.85 -4.78
N GLN A 75 -1.98 -10.27 -3.59
CA GLN A 75 -1.32 -10.97 -2.48
C GLN A 75 -2.13 -12.18 -2.00
N ARG A 76 -3.46 -12.04 -1.91
CA ARG A 76 -4.37 -13.15 -1.60
C ARG A 76 -4.22 -14.31 -2.59
N SER A 77 -4.20 -13.98 -3.88
CA SER A 77 -4.10 -14.96 -4.96
C SER A 77 -2.76 -15.71 -4.89
N GLY A 78 -1.65 -14.99 -4.67
CA GLY A 78 -0.33 -15.58 -4.49
C GLY A 78 -0.27 -16.55 -3.30
N ALA A 79 -0.76 -16.12 -2.13
CA ALA A 79 -0.81 -16.97 -0.94
C ALA A 79 -1.69 -18.23 -1.15
N THR A 80 -2.86 -18.06 -1.77
CA THR A 80 -3.79 -19.17 -2.07
C THR A 80 -3.15 -20.17 -3.02
N ALA A 81 -2.44 -19.70 -4.06
CA ALA A 81 -1.74 -20.56 -5.01
C ALA A 81 -0.66 -21.40 -4.31
N SER A 82 0.17 -20.80 -3.46
CA SER A 82 1.22 -21.53 -2.74
C SER A 82 0.65 -22.58 -1.78
N VAL A 83 -0.42 -22.24 -1.05
CA VAL A 83 -1.12 -23.20 -0.17
C VAL A 83 -1.73 -24.35 -1.00
N THR A 84 -2.27 -24.06 -2.18
CA THR A 84 -2.84 -25.08 -3.08
C THR A 84 -1.75 -26.01 -3.62
N ILE A 85 -0.61 -25.49 -4.05
CA ILE A 85 0.54 -26.29 -4.51
C ILE A 85 1.01 -27.25 -3.41
N LEU A 86 1.09 -26.76 -2.17
CA LEU A 86 1.45 -27.61 -1.04
C LEU A 86 0.40 -28.70 -0.78
N LYS A 87 -0.89 -28.38 -0.92
CA LYS A 87 -2.01 -29.33 -0.77
C LYS A 87 -1.98 -30.44 -1.81
N ASP A 88 -1.68 -30.09 -3.06
CA ASP A 88 -1.68 -31.03 -4.17
C ASP A 88 -0.46 -31.99 -4.12
N ASN A 89 0.58 -31.62 -3.37
CA ASN A 89 1.68 -32.50 -3.03
C ASN A 89 1.24 -33.54 -1.97
N LYS A 90 0.67 -34.66 -2.46
CA LYS A 90 0.07 -35.76 -1.66
C LYS A 90 0.99 -36.42 -0.61
N LYS A 91 2.31 -36.18 -0.66
CA LYS A 91 3.29 -36.63 0.33
C LYS A 91 4.24 -35.48 0.66
N PRO A 92 3.79 -34.50 1.44
CA PRO A 92 4.67 -33.42 1.86
C PRO A 92 5.81 -34.01 2.69
N ASN A 93 7.03 -33.61 2.37
CA ASN A 93 8.26 -33.87 3.08
C ASN A 93 9.01 -32.54 3.30
N ASP A 94 10.19 -32.60 3.92
CA ASP A 94 11.01 -31.41 4.17
C ASP A 94 11.29 -30.61 2.89
N ALA A 95 11.46 -31.28 1.74
CA ALA A 95 11.71 -30.60 0.47
C ALA A 95 10.48 -29.79 -0.01
N THR A 96 9.26 -30.33 0.10
CA THR A 96 8.04 -29.57 -0.22
C THR A 96 7.75 -28.46 0.78
N THR A 97 8.07 -28.66 2.07
CA THR A 97 7.96 -27.62 3.09
C THR A 97 8.93 -26.48 2.83
N ASN A 98 10.18 -26.79 2.49
CA ASN A 98 11.18 -25.79 2.09
C ASN A 98 10.76 -25.04 0.82
N SER A 99 10.19 -25.75 -0.17
CA SER A 99 9.66 -25.13 -1.39
C SER A 99 8.50 -24.17 -1.10
N PHE A 100 7.64 -24.50 -0.14
CA PHE A 100 6.57 -23.61 0.32
C PHE A 100 7.13 -22.35 1.00
N VAL A 101 8.10 -22.51 1.91
CA VAL A 101 8.78 -21.37 2.57
C VAL A 101 9.46 -20.48 1.54
N GLU A 102 10.18 -21.06 0.58
CA GLU A 102 10.80 -20.33 -0.52
C GLU A 102 9.75 -19.59 -1.36
N ALA A 103 8.61 -20.23 -1.65
CA ALA A 103 7.50 -19.56 -2.32
C ALA A 103 6.95 -18.37 -1.53
N MET A 104 6.84 -18.46 -0.20
CA MET A 104 6.40 -17.35 0.65
C MET A 104 7.39 -16.19 0.68
N GLU A 105 8.69 -16.47 0.75
CA GLU A 105 9.72 -15.42 0.67
C GLU A 105 9.76 -14.77 -0.72
N ASN A 106 9.58 -15.56 -1.79
CA ASN A 106 9.43 -15.03 -3.15
C ASN A 106 8.18 -14.16 -3.29
N GLN A 107 7.03 -14.56 -2.74
CA GLN A 107 5.82 -13.75 -2.74
C GLN A 107 6.02 -12.43 -1.98
N LYS A 108 6.71 -12.46 -0.85
CA LYS A 108 7.07 -11.25 -0.09
C LYS A 108 8.00 -10.32 -0.88
N ALA A 109 8.96 -10.84 -1.64
CA ALA A 109 9.82 -10.05 -2.51
C ALA A 109 9.04 -9.44 -3.70
N GLU A 110 8.20 -10.23 -4.37
CA GLU A 110 7.34 -9.73 -5.45
C GLU A 110 6.30 -8.71 -4.94
N ALA A 111 5.78 -8.87 -3.71
CA ALA A 111 4.92 -7.88 -3.07
C ALA A 111 5.62 -6.52 -2.93
N LYS A 112 6.90 -6.52 -2.51
CA LYS A 112 7.69 -5.29 -2.42
C LYS A 112 7.88 -4.64 -3.79
N LYS A 113 8.20 -5.42 -4.81
CA LYS A 113 8.38 -4.92 -6.18
C LYS A 113 7.08 -4.38 -6.78
N ALA A 114 5.97 -5.09 -6.63
CA ALA A 114 4.66 -4.67 -7.09
C ALA A 114 4.19 -3.40 -6.38
N SER A 115 4.48 -3.29 -5.09
CA SER A 115 4.31 -2.07 -4.32
C SER A 115 5.09 -0.89 -4.90
N ASP A 116 6.39 -1.06 -5.16
CA ASP A 116 7.22 0.04 -5.68
C ASP A 116 6.71 0.51 -7.04
N ALA A 117 6.26 -0.42 -7.90
CA ALA A 117 5.62 -0.09 -9.16
C ALA A 117 4.30 0.68 -8.98
N LEU A 118 3.48 0.30 -8.00
CA LEU A 118 2.23 0.98 -7.67
C LEU A 118 2.47 2.38 -7.11
N ILE A 119 3.45 2.53 -6.21
CA ILE A 119 3.89 3.84 -5.69
C ILE A 119 4.34 4.73 -6.86
N ASN A 120 5.25 4.25 -7.72
CA ASN A 120 5.70 5.02 -8.88
C ASN A 120 4.55 5.46 -9.78
N LYS A 121 3.69 4.51 -10.20
CA LYS A 121 2.54 4.76 -11.07
C LYS A 121 1.63 5.86 -10.51
N ASN A 122 1.31 5.80 -9.22
CA ASN A 122 0.39 6.76 -8.61
C ASN A 122 1.06 8.11 -8.32
N TYR A 123 2.34 8.11 -7.94
CA TYR A 123 3.08 9.37 -7.80
C TYR A 123 3.24 10.08 -9.15
N ASP A 124 3.47 9.36 -10.25
CA ASP A 124 3.54 9.95 -11.59
C ASP A 124 2.22 10.65 -11.97
N LYS A 125 1.08 10.01 -11.68
CA LYS A 125 -0.25 10.61 -11.88
C LYS A 125 -0.44 11.86 -11.02
N LEU A 126 -0.16 11.77 -9.72
CA LEU A 126 -0.36 12.88 -8.79
C LEU A 126 0.60 14.05 -9.06
N ILE A 127 1.84 13.78 -9.49
CA ILE A 127 2.75 14.82 -9.97
C ILE A 127 2.17 15.51 -11.20
N LYS A 128 1.69 14.74 -12.18
CA LYS A 128 1.07 15.29 -13.38
C LYS A 128 -0.15 16.15 -13.03
N ALA A 129 -1.04 15.65 -12.18
CA ALA A 129 -2.22 16.39 -11.72
C ALA A 129 -1.83 17.70 -10.99
N GLY A 130 -0.76 17.69 -10.19
CA GLY A 130 -0.27 18.90 -9.52
C GLY A 130 0.44 19.89 -10.45
N ILE A 131 1.02 19.43 -11.55
CA ILE A 131 1.55 20.29 -12.62
C ILE A 131 0.40 20.94 -13.38
N ASP A 132 -0.59 20.15 -13.79
CA ASP A 132 -1.74 20.59 -14.58
C ASP A 132 -2.68 21.51 -13.74
N HIS A 133 -2.75 21.27 -12.42
CA HIS A 133 -3.60 22.02 -11.48
C HIS A 133 -2.79 22.54 -10.27
N PRO A 134 -2.02 23.64 -10.43
CA PRO A 134 -1.19 24.17 -9.33
C PRO A 134 -1.97 24.49 -8.05
N GLY A 135 -3.25 24.90 -8.18
CA GLY A 135 -4.13 25.15 -7.04
C GLY A 135 -4.44 23.92 -6.17
N GLN A 136 -4.21 22.71 -6.69
CA GLN A 136 -4.41 21.44 -5.99
C GLN A 136 -3.14 20.86 -5.37
N GLN A 137 -1.95 21.44 -5.62
CA GLN A 137 -0.67 20.87 -5.19
C GLN A 137 -0.62 20.57 -3.69
N LYS A 138 -1.21 21.43 -2.85
CA LYS A 138 -1.27 21.21 -1.39
C LYS A 138 -2.07 19.97 -1.01
N ARG A 139 -3.27 19.85 -1.56
CA ARG A 139 -4.15 18.69 -1.35
C ARG A 139 -3.44 17.41 -1.80
N ILE A 140 -2.78 17.47 -2.95
CA ILE A 140 -2.00 16.35 -3.49
C ILE A 140 -0.85 15.99 -2.55
N LEU A 141 -0.04 16.95 -2.08
CA LEU A 141 1.06 16.70 -1.14
C LEU A 141 0.55 16.03 0.14
N SER A 142 -0.47 16.60 0.78
CA SER A 142 -1.03 16.06 2.02
C SER A 142 -1.64 14.66 1.83
N ALA A 143 -2.37 14.44 0.74
CA ALA A 143 -2.93 13.12 0.42
C ALA A 143 -1.82 12.09 0.14
N THR A 144 -0.78 12.49 -0.59
CA THR A 144 0.34 11.63 -0.95
C THR A 144 1.15 11.20 0.27
N GLU A 145 1.39 12.11 1.22
CA GLU A 145 2.07 11.79 2.49
C GLU A 145 1.24 10.79 3.31
N ALA A 146 -0.06 11.05 3.47
CA ALA A 146 -0.96 10.15 4.19
C ALA A 146 -1.03 8.77 3.53
N ILE A 147 -1.15 8.71 2.20
CA ILE A 147 -1.18 7.46 1.43
C ILE A 147 0.14 6.73 1.57
N GLY A 148 1.28 7.43 1.49
CA GLY A 148 2.60 6.83 1.63
C GLY A 148 2.78 6.15 2.99
N ALA A 149 2.42 6.83 4.08
CA ALA A 149 2.48 6.26 5.43
C ALA A 149 1.55 5.05 5.61
N PHE A 150 0.32 5.14 5.08
CA PHE A 150 -0.61 4.01 5.04
C PHE A 150 -0.02 2.82 4.27
N PHE A 151 0.59 3.06 3.11
CA PHE A 151 1.13 2.02 2.26
C PHE A 151 2.35 1.33 2.89
N THR A 152 3.23 2.07 3.58
CA THR A 152 4.31 1.44 4.37
C THR A 152 3.73 0.49 5.43
N THR A 153 2.68 0.91 6.14
CA THR A 153 2.02 0.07 7.15
C THR A 153 1.39 -1.18 6.52
N LEU A 154 0.76 -1.02 5.36
CA LEU A 154 0.20 -2.13 4.60
C LEU A 154 1.29 -3.12 4.18
N LEU A 155 2.43 -2.66 3.66
CA LEU A 155 3.56 -3.52 3.29
C LEU A 155 4.13 -4.31 4.46
N ILE A 156 4.25 -3.68 5.63
CA ILE A 156 4.69 -4.37 6.85
C ILE A 156 3.68 -5.47 7.21
N SER A 157 2.37 -5.19 7.08
CA SER A 157 1.31 -6.18 7.30
C SER A 157 1.42 -7.36 6.32
N VAL A 158 1.66 -7.10 5.03
CA VAL A 158 1.89 -8.13 4.00
C VAL A 158 3.10 -8.99 4.36
N GLY A 159 4.22 -8.38 4.71
CA GLY A 159 5.45 -9.10 5.09
C GLY A 159 5.26 -10.00 6.32
N LYS A 160 4.56 -9.50 7.35
CA LYS A 160 4.21 -10.28 8.54
C LYS A 160 3.27 -11.45 8.19
N PHE A 161 2.31 -11.22 7.31
CA PHE A 161 1.37 -12.26 6.88
C PHE A 161 2.09 -13.43 6.20
N PHE A 162 2.97 -13.17 5.22
CA PHE A 162 3.75 -14.23 4.57
C PHE A 162 4.71 -14.94 5.53
N ALA A 163 5.37 -14.19 6.43
CA ALA A 163 6.24 -14.79 7.44
C ALA A 163 5.47 -15.71 8.41
N ASN A 164 4.26 -15.31 8.81
CA ASN A 164 3.39 -16.11 9.66
C ASN A 164 2.89 -17.37 8.95
N LEU A 165 2.51 -17.28 7.67
CA LEU A 165 2.15 -18.44 6.86
C LEU A 165 3.33 -19.41 6.73
N ALA A 166 4.52 -18.91 6.39
CA ALA A 166 5.75 -19.70 6.33
C ALA A 166 6.05 -20.38 7.66
N SER A 167 5.96 -19.67 8.78
CA SER A 167 6.25 -20.21 10.11
C SER A 167 5.22 -21.23 10.58
N SER A 168 3.95 -21.08 10.16
CA SER A 168 2.87 -22.01 10.53
C SER A 168 3.10 -23.43 10.00
N ILE A 169 3.93 -23.58 8.96
CA ILE A 169 4.22 -24.88 8.35
C ILE A 169 4.94 -25.84 9.31
N VAL A 170 5.54 -25.34 10.40
CA VAL A 170 6.18 -26.20 11.41
C VAL A 170 5.17 -27.14 12.07
N ASN A 171 3.93 -26.70 12.22
CA ASN A 171 2.85 -27.51 12.80
C ASN A 171 2.12 -28.38 11.78
N PHE A 172 2.47 -28.26 10.50
CA PHE A 172 1.80 -28.94 9.39
C PHE A 172 1.78 -30.46 9.52
N PHE A 173 2.90 -31.06 9.90
CA PHE A 173 3.05 -32.51 9.96
C PHE A 173 2.23 -33.16 11.09
N ASN A 174 1.78 -32.38 12.06
CA ASN A 174 0.96 -32.88 13.17
C ASN A 174 -0.52 -32.98 12.80
N ASP A 175 -1.04 -32.05 11.98
CA ASP A 175 -2.41 -32.09 11.46
C ASP A 175 -2.53 -31.34 10.12
N ILE A 176 -2.34 -32.11 9.04
CA ILE A 176 -2.34 -31.59 7.67
C ILE A 176 -3.70 -30.97 7.30
N GLY A 177 -4.80 -31.63 7.69
CA GLY A 177 -6.15 -31.20 7.32
C GLY A 177 -6.55 -29.91 8.01
N GLU A 178 -6.27 -29.83 9.31
CA GLU A 178 -6.52 -28.62 10.08
C GLU A 178 -5.64 -27.46 9.61
N TRP A 179 -4.37 -27.73 9.27
CA TRP A 179 -3.46 -26.71 8.76
C TRP A 179 -4.00 -26.01 7.50
N PHE A 180 -4.47 -26.75 6.50
CA PHE A 180 -5.03 -26.14 5.28
C PHE A 180 -6.28 -25.31 5.55
N SER A 181 -7.15 -25.78 6.45
CA SER A 181 -8.34 -25.03 6.88
C SER A 181 -7.95 -23.72 7.56
N ASN A 182 -6.97 -23.77 8.45
CA ASN A 182 -6.47 -22.62 9.19
C ASN A 182 -5.71 -21.63 8.28
N ALA A 183 -4.92 -22.12 7.31
CA ALA A 183 -4.27 -21.30 6.30
C ALA A 183 -5.29 -20.57 5.43
N GLY A 184 -6.32 -21.26 4.93
CA GLY A 184 -7.40 -20.66 4.14
C GLY A 184 -8.16 -19.57 4.89
N LYS A 185 -8.52 -19.83 6.16
CA LYS A 185 -9.14 -18.81 7.03
C LYS A 185 -8.21 -17.62 7.26
N SER A 186 -6.91 -17.87 7.48
CA SER A 186 -5.92 -16.81 7.71
C SER A 186 -5.77 -15.89 6.50
N ILE A 187 -5.73 -16.47 5.29
CA ILE A 187 -5.72 -15.72 4.03
C ILE A 187 -6.98 -14.85 3.93
N ALA A 188 -8.17 -15.45 4.08
CA ALA A 188 -9.44 -14.74 3.94
C ALA A 188 -9.61 -13.60 4.96
N ASN A 189 -9.24 -13.85 6.22
CA ASN A 189 -9.32 -12.87 7.31
C ASN A 189 -8.35 -11.70 7.07
N TRP A 190 -7.10 -12.00 6.69
CA TRP A 190 -6.11 -10.97 6.40
C TRP A 190 -6.56 -10.10 5.22
N THR A 191 -6.99 -10.70 4.11
CA THR A 191 -7.45 -9.94 2.93
C THR A 191 -8.64 -9.05 3.25
N SER A 192 -9.65 -9.58 3.95
CA SER A 192 -10.83 -8.81 4.33
C SER A 192 -10.47 -7.63 5.24
N GLY A 193 -9.56 -7.86 6.19
CA GLY A 193 -9.05 -6.81 7.07
C GLY A 193 -8.27 -5.74 6.30
N ALA A 194 -7.42 -6.14 5.35
CA ALA A 194 -6.64 -5.22 4.52
C ALA A 194 -7.55 -4.36 3.63
N ILE A 195 -8.51 -4.96 2.92
CA ILE A 195 -9.49 -4.22 2.09
C ILE A 195 -10.34 -3.28 2.94
N SER A 196 -10.81 -3.73 4.10
CA SER A 196 -11.52 -2.86 5.04
C SER A 196 -10.64 -1.69 5.48
N SER A 197 -9.34 -1.89 5.68
CA SER A 197 -8.41 -0.84 6.12
C SER A 197 -8.18 0.17 4.99
N VAL A 198 -8.02 -0.30 3.75
CA VAL A 198 -7.97 0.55 2.55
C VAL A 198 -9.25 1.38 2.44
N GLY A 199 -10.42 0.74 2.54
CA GLY A 199 -11.71 1.42 2.48
C GLY A 199 -11.85 2.53 3.51
N LYS A 200 -11.58 2.24 4.78
CA LYS A 200 -11.65 3.21 5.88
C LYS A 200 -10.66 4.37 5.72
N PHE A 201 -9.42 4.06 5.33
CA PHE A 201 -8.39 5.08 5.12
C PHE A 201 -8.80 6.04 4.00
N PHE A 202 -9.17 5.51 2.83
CA PHE A 202 -9.55 6.36 1.71
C PHE A 202 -10.84 7.15 2.00
N SER A 203 -11.81 6.58 2.70
CA SER A 203 -12.98 7.32 3.19
C SER A 203 -12.68 8.41 4.22
N SER A 204 -11.49 8.43 4.83
CA SER A 204 -11.08 9.50 5.75
C SER A 204 -10.39 10.69 5.07
N ILE A 205 -9.90 10.49 3.84
CA ILE A 205 -9.23 11.53 3.04
C ILE A 205 -10.12 12.10 1.93
N PHE A 206 -11.34 11.55 1.76
CA PHE A 206 -12.41 12.06 0.90
C PHE A 206 -13.54 12.61 1.75
#